data_AF-A0A8S7JYG8-F1
#
_entry.id   AF-A0A8S7JYG8-F1
#
_cell.length_a   1.000
_cell.length_b   1.000
_cell.length_c   1.000
_cell.angle_alpha   90.00
_cell.angle_beta   90.00
_cell.angle_gamma   90.00
#
_symmetry.space_group_name_H-M   'P 1'
#
loop_
_entity.id
_entity.type
_entity.pdbx_description
1 polymer ?
#
loop_
_entity_poly.entity_id
_entity_poly.type
_entity_poly.pdbx_seq_one_letter_code
_entity_poly.pdbx_strand_id
1 'polypeptide(L)'
;MNKNIRILQFLVSILYSVQSHFSGAQTIQLNGNGIPESITRSITGVDGNAALNISVPYKTSYTQNILSVESSINIKGGTSNTSIGGAGVYGENFTLNNNGSVWGGDGYNGGVAVSGNKISINNYRNVYGGNGLGGSGSSGGAGLSGDDIIVDNYRSIYGGDDLGGTGGSGVTGSNITVHNSGGIWGGNGVNGGDGINGSNLFITNDNMISGGYGIKQGGDAISGNQITLNNNGIVQGGYGPDGSCSVYGEDIHINNHGNISGSYNSQKDAYNTSIIFSAGYNSLDIYSDSVINGDIKLASIPVNGTNELIIKNINNATAINGGLMIGNGSSVYLSSKNIIFNGNISIDEDASMNLSAGNANVHANTITLKSDSWLNIDTSIKNWTQDYYTLLSSDTGISIADNSHIVQYNVLLTEGAESYVYTSLNDDDNKLISMLRWNNTKGMGYGTFNIEKDATL
;
A
#
# COMPACT_ATOMS: atom_id res chain seq x y z
N MET A 1 -31.83 -51.88 30.43
CA MET A 1 -31.25 -51.03 29.37
C MET A 1 -30.91 -51.93 28.17
N ASN A 2 -31.63 -51.74 27.07
CA ASN A 2 -31.76 -52.72 25.99
C ASN A 2 -30.58 -52.63 25.00
N LYS A 3 -29.86 -53.74 24.73
CA LYS A 3 -28.71 -53.78 23.78
C LYS A 3 -29.06 -53.23 22.39
N ASN A 4 -30.33 -53.33 21.99
CA ASN A 4 -30.83 -52.83 20.71
C ASN A 4 -30.86 -51.28 20.62
N ILE A 5 -30.98 -50.56 21.74
CA ILE A 5 -30.98 -49.09 21.75
C ILE A 5 -29.56 -48.55 21.56
N ARG A 6 -28.54 -49.24 22.07
CA ARG A 6 -27.13 -48.86 21.86
C ARG A 6 -26.67 -49.11 20.43
N ILE A 7 -27.12 -50.18 19.77
CA ILE A 7 -26.80 -50.43 18.36
C ILE A 7 -27.49 -49.40 17.46
N LEU A 8 -28.73 -49.02 17.77
CA LEU A 8 -29.43 -47.97 17.02
C LEU A 8 -28.77 -46.58 17.22
N GLN A 9 -28.35 -46.24 18.44
CA GLN A 9 -27.58 -45.01 18.67
C GLN A 9 -26.20 -45.03 17.98
N PHE A 10 -25.54 -46.19 17.93
CA PHE A 10 -24.26 -46.36 17.23
C PHE A 10 -24.42 -46.28 15.70
N LEU A 11 -25.49 -46.85 15.12
CA LEU A 11 -25.82 -46.72 13.71
C LEU A 11 -26.26 -45.30 13.33
N VAL A 12 -27.02 -44.61 14.20
CA VAL A 12 -27.39 -43.20 13.99
C VAL A 12 -26.17 -42.29 14.10
N SER A 13 -25.20 -42.57 14.99
CA SER A 13 -23.93 -41.84 15.04
C SER A 13 -23.03 -42.10 13.82
N ILE A 14 -23.07 -43.31 13.24
CA ILE A 14 -22.34 -43.63 12.00
C ILE A 14 -23.01 -42.98 10.78
N LEU A 15 -24.35 -42.85 10.76
CA LEU A 15 -25.04 -42.10 9.69
C LEU A 15 -24.79 -40.58 9.78
N TYR A 16 -24.56 -40.03 10.98
CA TYR A 16 -24.20 -38.62 11.17
C TYR A 16 -22.70 -38.32 11.03
N SER A 17 -21.83 -39.34 10.85
CA SER A 17 -20.39 -39.15 10.70
C SER A 17 -19.87 -39.36 9.28
N VAL A 18 -20.74 -39.53 8.29
CA VAL A 18 -20.34 -39.40 6.88
C VAL A 18 -20.56 -37.94 6.50
N GLN A 19 -19.52 -37.13 6.67
CA GLN A 19 -19.46 -35.78 6.11
C GLN A 19 -19.61 -35.96 4.58
N SER A 20 -20.84 -35.85 4.07
CA SER A 20 -21.13 -36.12 2.66
C SER A 20 -20.42 -35.07 1.82
N HIS A 21 -19.36 -35.52 1.13
CA HIS A 21 -18.50 -34.70 0.31
C HIS A 21 -18.99 -34.75 -1.14
N PHE A 22 -19.16 -33.59 -1.78
CA PHE A 22 -19.39 -33.55 -3.22
C PHE A 22 -18.07 -33.40 -3.96
N SER A 23 -17.88 -34.23 -4.97
CA SER A 23 -16.75 -34.18 -5.90
C SER A 23 -17.25 -33.72 -7.28
N GLY A 24 -16.48 -32.85 -7.92
CA GLY A 24 -16.79 -32.26 -9.22
C GLY A 24 -17.43 -30.88 -9.12
N ALA A 25 -17.38 -30.14 -10.23
CA ALA A 25 -17.92 -28.79 -10.31
C ALA A 25 -19.44 -28.77 -10.05
N GLN A 26 -19.86 -28.00 -9.06
CA GLN A 26 -21.26 -27.75 -8.76
C GLN A 26 -21.69 -26.41 -9.37
N THR A 27 -22.97 -26.29 -9.71
CA THR A 27 -23.57 -24.99 -10.08
C THR A 27 -24.76 -24.73 -9.17
N ILE A 28 -24.81 -23.53 -8.58
CA ILE A 28 -25.94 -23.09 -7.76
C ILE A 28 -26.60 -21.89 -8.43
N GLN A 29 -27.92 -21.91 -8.45
CA GLN A 29 -28.73 -20.80 -8.94
C GLN A 29 -29.34 -20.05 -7.75
N LEU A 30 -28.85 -18.84 -7.51
CA LEU A 30 -29.40 -17.98 -6.47
C LEU A 30 -30.74 -17.41 -6.92
N ASN A 31 -31.65 -17.18 -5.98
CA ASN A 31 -33.01 -16.72 -6.30
C ASN A 31 -33.13 -15.19 -6.45
N GLY A 32 -32.09 -14.43 -6.09
CA GLY A 32 -32.06 -12.97 -6.24
C GLY A 32 -33.14 -12.23 -5.46
N ASN A 33 -33.58 -12.79 -4.33
CA ASN A 33 -34.61 -12.24 -3.47
C ASN A 33 -34.06 -11.71 -2.12
N GLY A 34 -32.73 -11.68 -1.96
CA GLY A 34 -32.05 -11.26 -0.72
C GLY A 34 -32.06 -12.29 0.40
N ILE A 35 -32.59 -13.49 0.17
CA ILE A 35 -32.53 -14.58 1.15
C ILE A 35 -31.27 -15.41 0.87
N PRO A 36 -30.38 -15.58 1.87
CA PRO A 36 -29.17 -16.37 1.67
C PRO A 36 -29.46 -17.83 1.37
N GLU A 37 -28.73 -18.40 0.39
CA GLU A 37 -28.64 -19.84 0.18
C GLU A 37 -27.43 -20.40 0.93
N SER A 38 -27.62 -21.41 1.78
CA SER A 38 -26.55 -21.97 2.61
C SER A 38 -25.91 -23.21 2.00
N ILE A 39 -24.57 -23.21 1.93
CA ILE A 39 -23.75 -24.40 1.66
C ILE A 39 -23.47 -25.10 2.98
N THR A 40 -24.10 -26.25 3.18
CA THR A 40 -23.98 -27.05 4.41
C THR A 40 -23.11 -28.29 4.25
N ARG A 41 -22.41 -28.43 3.11
CA ARG A 41 -21.58 -29.60 2.76
C ARG A 41 -20.34 -29.17 2.01
N SER A 42 -19.21 -29.82 2.29
CA SER A 42 -17.94 -29.53 1.62
C SER A 42 -17.96 -29.99 0.16
N ILE A 43 -17.35 -29.18 -0.72
CA ILE A 43 -17.32 -29.38 -2.17
C ILE A 43 -15.87 -29.31 -2.65
N THR A 44 -15.43 -30.30 -3.43
CA THR A 44 -14.13 -30.25 -4.11
C THR A 44 -14.33 -30.36 -5.62
N GLY A 45 -13.75 -29.44 -6.38
CA GLY A 45 -13.69 -29.53 -7.83
C GLY A 45 -12.78 -30.69 -8.28
N VAL A 46 -12.77 -30.99 -9.58
CA VAL A 46 -11.90 -32.03 -10.16
C VAL A 46 -11.21 -31.52 -11.41
N ASP A 47 -10.00 -32.00 -11.67
CA ASP A 47 -9.25 -31.76 -12.92
C ASP A 47 -9.13 -30.28 -13.30
N GLY A 48 -8.75 -29.42 -12.34
CA GLY A 48 -8.62 -27.98 -12.58
C GLY A 48 -9.94 -27.20 -12.69
N ASN A 49 -11.10 -27.86 -12.52
CA ASN A 49 -12.39 -27.16 -12.58
C ASN A 49 -12.75 -26.51 -11.25
N ALA A 50 -13.53 -25.42 -11.32
CA ALA A 50 -14.07 -24.77 -10.14
C ALA A 50 -14.89 -25.73 -9.28
N ALA A 51 -14.85 -25.58 -7.96
CA ALA A 51 -15.67 -26.39 -7.06
C ALA A 51 -17.14 -25.95 -7.12
N LEU A 52 -17.37 -24.64 -7.09
CA LEU A 52 -18.70 -24.05 -7.10
C LEU A 52 -18.79 -22.89 -8.11
N ASN A 53 -19.74 -23.00 -9.04
CA ASN A 53 -20.11 -21.94 -9.96
C ASN A 53 -21.44 -21.31 -9.51
N ILE A 54 -21.49 -20.00 -9.43
CA ILE A 54 -22.68 -19.24 -9.04
C ILE A 54 -23.33 -18.67 -10.28
N SER A 55 -24.61 -18.96 -10.44
CA SER A 55 -25.47 -18.37 -11.44
C SER A 55 -26.53 -17.54 -10.73
N VAL A 56 -26.74 -16.31 -11.21
CA VAL A 56 -27.70 -15.37 -10.63
C VAL A 56 -28.77 -14.99 -11.65
N PRO A 57 -29.98 -14.59 -11.22
CA PRO A 57 -31.02 -14.15 -12.13
C PRO A 57 -30.63 -12.84 -12.82
N TYR A 58 -31.21 -12.62 -14.00
CA TYR A 58 -30.99 -11.37 -14.72
C TYR A 58 -31.59 -10.17 -13.96
N LYS A 59 -30.88 -9.03 -13.98
CA LYS A 59 -31.29 -7.75 -13.35
C LYS A 59 -31.43 -7.77 -11.82
N THR A 60 -30.82 -8.73 -11.13
CA THR A 60 -30.67 -8.66 -9.67
C THR A 60 -29.34 -8.01 -9.30
N SER A 61 -29.21 -7.53 -8.07
CA SER A 61 -27.96 -6.97 -7.52
C SER A 61 -27.25 -8.01 -6.65
N TYR A 62 -25.92 -7.89 -6.49
CA TYR A 62 -25.15 -8.69 -5.53
C TYR A 62 -25.76 -8.69 -4.11
N THR A 63 -26.37 -7.58 -3.68
CA THR A 63 -27.10 -7.46 -2.39
C THR A 63 -28.32 -8.39 -2.28
N GLN A 64 -28.85 -8.87 -3.41
CA GLN A 64 -29.99 -9.78 -3.47
C GLN A 64 -29.56 -11.23 -3.75
N ASN A 65 -28.33 -11.43 -4.24
CA ASN A 65 -27.77 -12.72 -4.63
C ASN A 65 -26.78 -13.17 -3.54
N ILE A 66 -27.29 -13.74 -2.44
CA ILE A 66 -26.47 -14.03 -1.26
C ILE A 66 -26.21 -15.54 -1.15
N LEU A 67 -24.94 -15.92 -1.07
CA LEU A 67 -24.48 -17.27 -0.76
C LEU A 67 -23.82 -17.26 0.63
N SER A 68 -24.20 -18.17 1.50
CA SER A 68 -23.58 -18.38 2.81
C SER A 68 -22.88 -19.72 2.87
N VAL A 69 -21.59 -19.73 3.20
CA VAL A 69 -20.85 -20.97 3.49
C VAL A 69 -20.90 -21.19 4.99
N GLU A 70 -21.47 -22.31 5.43
CA GLU A 70 -21.60 -22.62 6.86
C GLU A 70 -20.24 -22.87 7.53
N SER A 71 -20.22 -22.69 8.85
CA SER A 71 -19.02 -23.02 9.63
C SER A 71 -18.61 -24.49 9.44
N SER A 72 -17.31 -24.76 9.42
CA SER A 72 -16.72 -26.09 9.17
C SER A 72 -16.86 -26.66 7.75
N ILE A 73 -17.43 -25.89 6.82
CA ILE A 73 -17.53 -26.28 5.41
C ILE A 73 -16.29 -25.85 4.65
N ASN A 74 -15.86 -26.74 3.74
CA ASN A 74 -14.69 -26.55 2.92
C ASN A 74 -15.08 -26.56 1.43
N ILE A 75 -14.78 -25.48 0.71
CA ILE A 75 -14.94 -25.41 -0.75
C ILE A 75 -13.54 -25.32 -1.36
N LYS A 76 -13.11 -26.34 -2.11
CA LYS A 76 -11.77 -26.39 -2.71
C LYS A 76 -11.84 -26.62 -4.21
N GLY A 77 -11.22 -25.74 -5.00
CA GLY A 77 -11.10 -25.92 -6.44
C GLY A 77 -10.37 -27.21 -6.82
N GLY A 78 -10.63 -27.74 -8.02
CA GLY A 78 -10.01 -28.97 -8.47
C GLY A 78 -8.51 -28.81 -8.71
N THR A 79 -7.72 -29.79 -8.27
CA THR A 79 -6.27 -29.81 -8.56
C THR A 79 -6.00 -30.14 -10.02
N SER A 80 -4.96 -29.56 -10.63
CA SER A 80 -4.52 -29.90 -11.99
C SER A 80 -3.00 -29.96 -12.13
N ASN A 81 -2.44 -31.11 -12.47
CA ASN A 81 -0.97 -31.24 -12.59
C ASN A 81 -0.40 -30.65 -13.89
N THR A 82 -1.24 -30.28 -14.86
CA THR A 82 -0.81 -29.84 -16.20
C THR A 82 -1.38 -28.47 -16.59
N SER A 83 -2.26 -27.90 -15.78
CA SER A 83 -2.91 -26.61 -16.07
C SER A 83 -3.20 -25.85 -14.78
N ILE A 84 -3.97 -24.77 -14.88
CA ILE A 84 -4.35 -23.95 -13.72
C ILE A 84 -5.27 -24.77 -12.81
N GLY A 85 -5.08 -24.68 -11.50
CA GLY A 85 -6.03 -25.21 -10.54
C GLY A 85 -7.38 -24.49 -10.61
N GLY A 86 -8.45 -25.20 -10.24
CA GLY A 86 -9.80 -24.65 -10.33
C GLY A 86 -10.07 -23.59 -9.27
N ALA A 87 -11.07 -22.75 -9.51
CA ALA A 87 -11.52 -21.82 -8.48
C ALA A 87 -12.23 -22.53 -7.31
N GLY A 88 -12.13 -22.01 -6.10
CA GLY A 88 -13.00 -22.47 -5.02
C GLY A 88 -14.45 -22.12 -5.32
N VAL A 89 -14.70 -20.82 -5.45
CA VAL A 89 -15.98 -20.24 -5.85
C VAL A 89 -15.76 -19.34 -7.07
N TYR A 90 -16.58 -19.51 -8.09
CA TYR A 90 -16.58 -18.68 -9.30
C TYR A 90 -17.97 -18.10 -9.57
N GLY A 91 -18.07 -16.81 -9.91
CA GLY A 91 -19.34 -16.21 -10.31
C GLY A 91 -19.27 -14.70 -10.52
N GLU A 92 -20.39 -14.11 -10.94
CA GLU A 92 -20.54 -12.67 -11.08
C GLU A 92 -21.75 -12.18 -10.27
N ASN A 93 -21.65 -10.98 -9.70
CA ASN A 93 -22.79 -10.23 -9.13
C ASN A 93 -23.46 -10.94 -7.95
N PHE A 94 -22.68 -11.33 -6.94
CA PHE A 94 -23.16 -12.00 -5.74
C PHE A 94 -22.43 -11.54 -4.47
N THR A 95 -23.08 -11.75 -3.33
CA THR A 95 -22.48 -11.61 -2.01
C THR A 95 -22.13 -12.99 -1.44
N LEU A 96 -20.91 -13.14 -0.90
CA LEU A 96 -20.42 -14.33 -0.23
C LEU A 96 -20.25 -14.09 1.27
N ASN A 97 -21.05 -14.75 2.09
CA ASN A 97 -20.83 -14.83 3.54
C ASN A 97 -19.99 -16.07 3.85
N ASN A 98 -18.67 -15.87 3.99
CA ASN A 98 -17.74 -16.97 4.18
C ASN A 98 -17.52 -17.28 5.68
N ASN A 99 -18.31 -18.21 6.23
CA ASN A 99 -18.09 -18.74 7.59
C ASN A 99 -17.29 -20.06 7.59
N GLY A 100 -17.19 -20.72 6.44
CA GLY A 100 -16.34 -21.89 6.18
C GLY A 100 -15.01 -21.50 5.51
N SER A 101 -14.23 -22.44 5.01
CA SER A 101 -12.97 -22.13 4.31
C SER A 101 -13.10 -22.32 2.81
N VAL A 102 -12.50 -21.41 2.03
CA VAL A 102 -12.47 -21.48 0.56
C VAL A 102 -11.04 -21.57 0.08
N TRP A 103 -10.76 -22.52 -0.81
CA TRP A 103 -9.45 -22.75 -1.42
C TRP A 103 -9.54 -22.75 -2.94
N GLY A 104 -8.55 -22.15 -3.58
CA GLY A 104 -8.20 -22.49 -4.95
C GLY A 104 -7.66 -23.91 -5.04
N GLY A 105 -7.83 -24.55 -6.20
CA GLY A 105 -7.19 -25.82 -6.51
C GLY A 105 -5.69 -25.61 -6.74
N ASP A 106 -4.88 -26.57 -6.33
CA ASP A 106 -3.45 -26.53 -6.68
C ASP A 106 -3.28 -26.83 -8.18
N GLY A 107 -2.28 -26.27 -8.85
CA GLY A 107 -2.01 -26.68 -10.22
C GLY A 107 -0.68 -26.24 -10.76
N TYR A 108 -0.41 -26.43 -12.06
CA TYR A 108 0.80 -25.86 -12.67
C TYR A 108 0.89 -24.37 -12.31
N ASN A 109 -0.22 -23.65 -12.49
CA ASN A 109 -0.51 -22.43 -11.74
C ASN A 109 -1.61 -22.72 -10.72
N GLY A 110 -1.53 -22.11 -9.55
CA GLY A 110 -2.57 -22.21 -8.55
C GLY A 110 -3.89 -21.56 -8.99
N GLY A 111 -5.00 -22.15 -8.57
CA GLY A 111 -6.34 -21.61 -8.78
C GLY A 111 -6.67 -20.49 -7.81
N VAL A 112 -7.58 -19.61 -8.20
CA VAL A 112 -8.06 -18.52 -7.34
C VAL A 112 -9.09 -19.05 -6.34
N ALA A 113 -9.06 -18.64 -5.07
CA ALA A 113 -10.07 -19.13 -4.11
C ALA A 113 -11.48 -18.61 -4.43
N VAL A 114 -11.64 -17.30 -4.60
CA VAL A 114 -12.89 -16.66 -5.03
C VAL A 114 -12.63 -15.80 -6.26
N SER A 115 -13.28 -16.12 -7.37
CA SER A 115 -13.01 -15.50 -8.67
C SER A 115 -14.27 -14.97 -9.35
N GLY A 116 -14.13 -13.80 -9.97
CA GLY A 116 -15.14 -13.18 -10.83
C GLY A 116 -15.43 -11.73 -10.44
N ASN A 117 -16.51 -11.15 -10.99
CA ASN A 117 -16.72 -9.71 -10.96
C ASN A 117 -17.96 -9.30 -10.14
N LYS A 118 -17.99 -8.05 -9.66
CA LYS A 118 -19.10 -7.51 -8.85
C LYS A 118 -19.39 -8.38 -7.63
N ILE A 119 -18.35 -8.73 -6.90
CA ILE A 119 -18.42 -9.62 -5.73
C ILE A 119 -18.33 -8.80 -4.46
N SER A 120 -19.22 -9.04 -3.50
CA SER A 120 -19.06 -8.58 -2.12
C SER A 120 -18.78 -9.79 -1.23
N ILE A 121 -17.71 -9.79 -0.46
CA ILE A 121 -17.38 -10.89 0.46
C ILE A 121 -17.35 -10.39 1.90
N ASN A 122 -18.10 -11.08 2.75
CA ASN A 122 -17.98 -10.99 4.20
C ASN A 122 -17.14 -12.19 4.67
N ASN A 123 -15.84 -11.96 4.88
CA ASN A 123 -14.90 -13.03 5.18
C ASN A 123 -14.70 -13.24 6.68
N TYR A 124 -15.44 -14.19 7.26
CA TYR A 124 -15.33 -14.57 8.67
C TYR A 124 -14.37 -15.73 8.91
N ARG A 125 -13.78 -16.29 7.85
CA ARG A 125 -12.86 -17.42 7.91
C ARG A 125 -11.73 -17.30 6.89
N ASN A 126 -11.04 -18.40 6.61
CA ASN A 126 -9.83 -18.34 5.80
C ASN A 126 -10.17 -18.55 4.31
N VAL A 127 -9.55 -17.73 3.48
CA VAL A 127 -9.56 -17.82 2.01
C VAL A 127 -8.12 -18.05 1.56
N TYR A 128 -7.90 -19.02 0.68
CA TYR A 128 -6.56 -19.41 0.26
C TYR A 128 -6.49 -19.59 -1.25
N GLY A 129 -5.58 -18.89 -1.90
CA GLY A 129 -5.17 -19.25 -3.25
C GLY A 129 -4.62 -20.67 -3.30
N GLY A 130 -4.80 -21.35 -4.43
CA GLY A 130 -4.22 -22.66 -4.68
C GLY A 130 -2.72 -22.53 -4.92
N ASN A 131 -1.95 -23.58 -4.62
CA ASN A 131 -0.51 -23.54 -4.82
C ASN A 131 -0.12 -23.75 -6.29
N GLY A 132 0.95 -23.07 -6.71
CA GLY A 132 1.68 -23.39 -7.93
C GLY A 132 2.57 -24.61 -7.69
N LEU A 133 2.41 -25.62 -8.53
CA LEU A 133 3.17 -26.88 -8.55
C LEU A 133 4.16 -26.91 -9.73
N GLY A 134 4.15 -25.88 -10.56
CA GLY A 134 5.07 -25.73 -11.68
C GLY A 134 6.51 -25.44 -11.22
N GLY A 135 7.42 -25.50 -12.20
CA GLY A 135 8.79 -25.03 -12.03
C GLY A 135 8.91 -23.54 -12.34
N SER A 136 10.05 -23.12 -12.88
CA SER A 136 10.25 -21.73 -13.30
C SER A 136 9.12 -21.23 -14.24
N GLY A 137 8.45 -20.15 -13.87
CA GLY A 137 7.41 -19.50 -14.67
C GLY A 137 5.98 -19.80 -14.25
N SER A 138 5.76 -20.63 -13.23
CA SER A 138 4.45 -20.77 -12.61
C SER A 138 4.14 -19.69 -11.57
N SER A 139 2.88 -19.67 -11.12
CA SER A 139 2.44 -18.82 -10.02
C SER A 139 1.48 -19.54 -9.08
N GLY A 140 1.46 -19.10 -7.83
CA GLY A 140 0.38 -19.38 -6.91
C GLY A 140 -0.90 -18.63 -7.30
N GLY A 141 -2.05 -19.17 -6.96
CA GLY A 141 -3.34 -18.54 -7.23
C GLY A 141 -3.64 -17.43 -6.25
N ALA A 142 -4.50 -16.48 -6.61
CA ALA A 142 -4.90 -15.43 -5.69
C ALA A 142 -5.91 -15.92 -4.64
N GLY A 143 -5.96 -15.28 -3.47
CA GLY A 143 -7.06 -15.49 -2.53
C GLY A 143 -8.39 -15.01 -3.14
N LEU A 144 -8.40 -13.77 -3.65
CA LEU A 144 -9.51 -13.20 -4.40
C LEU A 144 -9.02 -12.56 -5.70
N SER A 145 -9.77 -12.75 -6.79
CA SER A 145 -9.44 -12.10 -8.07
C SER A 145 -10.67 -11.71 -8.90
N GLY A 146 -10.65 -10.48 -9.41
CA GLY A 146 -11.60 -9.95 -10.38
C GLY A 146 -11.88 -8.46 -10.19
N ASP A 147 -12.90 -7.96 -10.85
CA ASP A 147 -13.20 -6.52 -10.90
C ASP A 147 -14.48 -6.15 -10.11
N ASP A 148 -14.53 -4.92 -9.61
CA ASP A 148 -15.64 -4.39 -8.80
C ASP A 148 -15.88 -5.24 -7.53
N ILE A 149 -14.82 -5.46 -6.74
CA ILE A 149 -14.87 -6.32 -5.55
C ILE A 149 -14.94 -5.47 -4.27
N ILE A 150 -15.83 -5.83 -3.35
CA ILE A 150 -15.89 -5.31 -1.99
C ILE A 150 -15.48 -6.43 -1.02
N VAL A 151 -14.46 -6.18 -0.20
CA VAL A 151 -13.90 -7.16 0.73
C VAL A 151 -14.04 -6.66 2.17
N ASP A 152 -14.98 -7.24 2.92
CA ASP A 152 -15.08 -7.07 4.36
C ASP A 152 -14.35 -8.24 5.04
N ASN A 153 -13.07 -8.04 5.34
CA ASN A 153 -12.20 -9.08 5.88
C ASN A 153 -12.11 -9.03 7.39
N TYR A 154 -12.68 -10.05 8.06
CA TYR A 154 -12.60 -10.22 9.51
C TYR A 154 -11.62 -11.33 9.92
N ARG A 155 -11.13 -12.11 8.95
CA ARG A 155 -10.20 -13.22 9.21
C ARG A 155 -8.99 -13.18 8.30
N SER A 156 -8.80 -14.12 7.38
CA SER A 156 -7.51 -14.25 6.71
C SER A 156 -7.69 -14.57 5.24
N ILE A 157 -6.99 -13.83 4.39
CA ILE A 157 -6.92 -14.05 2.95
C ILE A 157 -5.45 -14.27 2.60
N TYR A 158 -5.17 -15.38 1.93
CA TYR A 158 -3.83 -15.76 1.52
C TYR A 158 -3.77 -15.94 0.01
N GLY A 159 -2.74 -15.41 -0.63
CA GLY A 159 -2.27 -15.92 -1.90
C GLY A 159 -1.70 -17.33 -1.76
N GLY A 160 -1.75 -18.11 -2.82
CA GLY A 160 -1.18 -19.44 -2.87
C GLY A 160 0.34 -19.40 -3.02
N ASP A 161 1.02 -20.41 -2.49
CA ASP A 161 2.48 -20.49 -2.57
C ASP A 161 2.92 -21.07 -3.91
N ASP A 162 4.12 -20.72 -4.37
CA ASP A 162 4.81 -21.36 -5.48
C ASP A 162 6.33 -21.34 -5.29
N LEU A 163 6.89 -22.46 -4.84
CA LEU A 163 8.31 -22.60 -4.54
C LEU A 163 9.22 -22.48 -5.78
N GLY A 164 8.69 -22.72 -6.99
CA GLY A 164 9.42 -22.66 -8.25
C GLY A 164 9.23 -21.34 -9.02
N GLY A 165 8.18 -20.59 -8.66
CA GLY A 165 7.70 -19.41 -9.37
C GLY A 165 7.39 -18.24 -8.45
N THR A 166 6.30 -17.53 -8.73
CA THR A 166 5.87 -16.35 -7.97
C THR A 166 4.66 -16.70 -7.09
N GLY A 167 4.68 -16.32 -5.83
CA GLY A 167 3.52 -16.48 -4.96
C GLY A 167 2.30 -15.70 -5.51
N GLY A 168 1.10 -16.20 -5.24
CA GLY A 168 -0.13 -15.51 -5.64
C GLY A 168 -0.42 -14.29 -4.78
N SER A 169 -1.22 -13.34 -5.26
CA SER A 169 -1.65 -12.20 -4.44
C SER A 169 -2.72 -12.60 -3.43
N GLY A 170 -2.79 -11.92 -2.28
CA GLY A 170 -3.95 -12.07 -1.38
C GLY A 170 -5.24 -11.64 -2.07
N VAL A 171 -5.27 -10.42 -2.60
CA VAL A 171 -6.38 -9.85 -3.38
C VAL A 171 -5.84 -9.20 -4.65
N THR A 172 -6.48 -9.41 -5.80
CA THR A 172 -6.06 -8.75 -7.05
C THR A 172 -7.18 -8.42 -8.05
N GLY A 173 -6.99 -7.38 -8.85
CA GLY A 173 -7.93 -6.95 -9.91
C GLY A 173 -8.14 -5.44 -9.96
N SER A 174 -9.33 -4.98 -10.34
CA SER A 174 -9.62 -3.54 -10.51
C SER A 174 -10.88 -3.11 -9.76
N ASN A 175 -10.93 -1.83 -9.36
CA ASN A 175 -12.06 -1.25 -8.61
C ASN A 175 -12.34 -2.03 -7.31
N ILE A 176 -11.32 -2.15 -6.46
CA ILE A 176 -11.39 -2.98 -5.25
C ILE A 176 -11.54 -2.08 -4.02
N THR A 177 -12.58 -2.34 -3.23
CA THR A 177 -12.77 -1.76 -1.91
C THR A 177 -12.44 -2.80 -0.85
N VAL A 178 -11.54 -2.50 0.09
CA VAL A 178 -11.14 -3.40 1.17
C VAL A 178 -11.34 -2.74 2.53
N HIS A 179 -12.09 -3.42 3.40
CA HIS A 179 -12.18 -3.14 4.82
C HIS A 179 -11.51 -4.30 5.57
N ASN A 180 -10.26 -4.09 6.01
CA ASN A 180 -9.43 -5.14 6.59
C ASN A 180 -9.32 -5.01 8.11
N SER A 181 -10.09 -5.81 8.84
CA SER A 181 -9.91 -6.04 10.29
C SER A 181 -9.20 -7.37 10.60
N GLY A 182 -9.02 -8.22 9.59
CA GLY A 182 -8.33 -9.50 9.64
C GLY A 182 -6.86 -9.39 9.19
N GLY A 183 -6.42 -10.29 8.32
CA GLY A 183 -5.18 -10.07 7.59
C GLY A 183 -5.22 -10.56 6.17
N ILE A 184 -4.37 -9.95 5.34
CA ILE A 184 -4.22 -10.24 3.93
C ILE A 184 -2.73 -10.46 3.67
N TRP A 185 -2.41 -11.62 3.10
CA TRP A 185 -1.03 -12.02 2.84
C TRP A 185 -0.87 -12.45 1.39
N GLY A 186 0.19 -11.99 0.75
CA GLY A 186 0.70 -12.61 -0.45
C GLY A 186 1.25 -14.01 -0.19
N GLY A 187 1.20 -14.85 -1.20
CA GLY A 187 1.78 -16.19 -1.18
C GLY A 187 3.30 -16.16 -1.28
N ASN A 188 3.94 -17.21 -0.84
CA ASN A 188 5.39 -17.33 -0.85
C ASN A 188 5.89 -17.87 -2.20
N GLY A 189 7.14 -17.57 -2.57
CA GLY A 189 7.75 -18.20 -3.75
C GLY A 189 9.22 -17.87 -3.96
N VAL A 190 9.70 -18.04 -5.19
CA VAL A 190 11.00 -17.44 -5.60
C VAL A 190 10.89 -15.93 -5.50
N ASN A 191 9.80 -15.40 -6.05
CA ASN A 191 9.31 -14.06 -5.75
C ASN A 191 8.04 -14.19 -4.91
N GLY A 192 7.93 -13.42 -3.83
CA GLY A 192 6.69 -13.36 -3.05
C GLY A 192 5.58 -12.71 -3.86
N GLY A 193 4.34 -13.13 -3.62
CA GLY A 193 3.15 -12.48 -4.14
C GLY A 193 2.78 -11.26 -3.30
N ASP A 194 1.99 -10.35 -3.86
CA ASP A 194 1.59 -9.14 -3.15
C ASP A 194 0.46 -9.40 -2.16
N GLY A 195 0.36 -8.60 -1.09
CA GLY A 195 -0.83 -8.63 -0.24
C GLY A 195 -2.07 -8.24 -1.05
N ILE A 196 -2.03 -7.06 -1.66
CA ILE A 196 -3.06 -6.53 -2.57
C ILE A 196 -2.37 -5.98 -3.82
N ASN A 197 -2.82 -6.37 -5.01
CA ASN A 197 -2.29 -5.88 -6.28
C ASN A 197 -3.43 -5.48 -7.23
N GLY A 198 -3.47 -4.23 -7.70
CA GLY A 198 -4.50 -3.86 -8.66
C GLY A 198 -4.61 -2.39 -9.01
N SER A 199 -5.73 -2.03 -9.62
CA SER A 199 -6.00 -0.64 -10.02
C SER A 199 -7.27 -0.10 -9.36
N ASN A 200 -7.29 1.20 -9.07
CA ASN A 200 -8.41 1.87 -8.39
C ASN A 200 -8.77 1.16 -7.06
N LEU A 201 -7.82 1.22 -6.13
CA LEU A 201 -7.89 0.55 -4.84
C LEU A 201 -8.34 1.53 -3.76
N PHE A 202 -9.39 1.19 -3.02
CA PHE A 202 -9.79 1.91 -1.80
C PHE A 202 -9.64 0.98 -0.59
N ILE A 203 -8.68 1.26 0.27
CA ILE A 203 -8.27 0.36 1.35
C ILE A 203 -8.42 1.08 2.69
N THR A 204 -9.19 0.49 3.59
CA THR A 204 -9.18 0.80 5.02
C THR A 204 -8.57 -0.38 5.75
N ASN A 205 -7.41 -0.19 6.36
CA ASN A 205 -6.67 -1.24 7.04
C ASN A 205 -6.59 -0.98 8.54
N ASP A 206 -7.19 -1.86 9.33
CA ASP A 206 -7.16 -1.81 10.80
C ASP A 206 -6.30 -2.94 11.42
N ASN A 207 -5.67 -3.76 10.58
CA ASN A 207 -4.88 -4.91 11.01
C ASN A 207 -3.74 -5.17 10.01
N MET A 208 -3.50 -6.40 9.53
CA MET A 208 -2.28 -6.72 8.76
C MET A 208 -2.53 -6.82 7.26
N ILE A 209 -1.72 -6.12 6.46
CA ILE A 209 -1.52 -6.39 5.03
C ILE A 209 -0.04 -6.64 4.82
N SER A 210 0.31 -7.79 4.24
CA SER A 210 1.70 -8.17 4.02
C SER A 210 1.93 -8.78 2.66
N GLY A 211 3.06 -8.45 2.04
CA GLY A 211 3.59 -9.23 0.93
C GLY A 211 4.06 -10.61 1.40
N GLY A 212 4.16 -11.53 0.46
CA GLY A 212 4.64 -12.90 0.69
C GLY A 212 6.16 -12.99 0.76
N TYR A 213 6.66 -14.08 1.33
CA TYR A 213 8.10 -14.37 1.37
C TYR A 213 8.61 -14.76 -0.02
N GLY A 214 9.71 -14.17 -0.44
CA GLY A 214 10.46 -14.57 -1.62
C GLY A 214 11.86 -15.04 -1.29
N ILE A 215 12.29 -16.16 -1.89
CA ILE A 215 13.67 -16.62 -1.81
C ILE A 215 14.62 -15.58 -2.44
N LYS A 216 14.17 -14.87 -3.47
CA LYS A 216 14.89 -13.80 -4.15
C LYS A 216 14.34 -12.42 -3.79
N GLN A 217 13.07 -12.18 -4.04
CA GLN A 217 12.42 -10.88 -3.84
C GLN A 217 11.09 -11.07 -3.11
N GLY A 218 10.87 -10.36 -2.02
CA GLY A 218 9.58 -10.41 -1.32
C GLY A 218 8.49 -9.74 -2.15
N GLY A 219 7.23 -10.11 -1.92
CA GLY A 219 6.11 -9.40 -2.53
C GLY A 219 5.88 -8.05 -1.86
N ASP A 220 5.25 -7.12 -2.55
CA ASP A 220 4.86 -5.85 -1.94
C ASP A 220 3.62 -6.05 -1.07
N ALA A 221 3.41 -5.23 -0.04
CA ALA A 221 2.16 -5.34 0.71
C ALA A 221 0.97 -4.87 -0.13
N ILE A 222 1.12 -3.72 -0.78
CA ILE A 222 0.14 -3.12 -1.69
C ILE A 222 0.88 -2.61 -2.92
N SER A 223 0.47 -3.05 -4.11
CA SER A 223 1.04 -2.62 -5.39
C SER A 223 -0.04 -2.22 -6.39
N GLY A 224 0.26 -1.26 -7.28
CA GLY A 224 -0.59 -0.94 -8.42
C GLY A 224 -0.78 0.56 -8.68
N ASN A 225 -1.99 0.98 -9.07
CA ASN A 225 -2.26 2.38 -9.45
C ASN A 225 -3.60 2.90 -8.93
N GLN A 226 -3.69 4.22 -8.70
CA GLN A 226 -4.87 4.88 -8.10
C GLN A 226 -5.22 4.25 -6.75
N ILE A 227 -4.32 4.40 -5.79
CA ILE A 227 -4.42 3.76 -4.47
C ILE A 227 -4.84 4.81 -3.44
N THR A 228 -5.96 4.60 -2.77
CA THR A 228 -6.33 5.33 -1.55
C THR A 228 -6.20 4.40 -0.36
N LEU A 229 -5.28 4.70 0.55
CA LEU A 229 -4.99 3.89 1.73
C LEU A 229 -5.24 4.70 3.01
N ASN A 230 -6.23 4.26 3.80
CA ASN A 230 -6.43 4.68 5.19
C ASN A 230 -5.87 3.60 6.10
N ASN A 231 -4.66 3.80 6.63
CA ASN A 231 -3.96 2.78 7.41
C ASN A 231 -3.99 3.09 8.90
N ASN A 232 -4.70 2.30 9.68
CA ASN A 232 -4.64 2.27 11.15
C ASN A 232 -3.90 1.02 11.68
N GLY A 233 -3.57 0.07 10.80
CA GLY A 233 -2.93 -1.20 11.12
C GLY A 233 -1.45 -1.26 10.72
N ILE A 234 -1.03 -2.42 10.22
CA ILE A 234 0.33 -2.71 9.74
C ILE A 234 0.26 -3.01 8.24
N VAL A 235 1.10 -2.32 7.47
CA VAL A 235 1.34 -2.58 6.04
C VAL A 235 2.82 -2.91 5.88
N GLN A 236 3.14 -4.15 5.52
CA GLN A 236 4.51 -4.66 5.56
C GLN A 236 4.93 -5.33 4.25
N GLY A 237 6.05 -4.89 3.68
CA GLY A 237 6.65 -5.60 2.54
C GLY A 237 7.06 -7.02 2.91
N GLY A 238 6.86 -7.96 2.00
CA GLY A 238 7.24 -9.37 2.18
C GLY A 238 8.76 -9.54 2.27
N TYR A 239 9.23 -10.56 2.96
CA TYR A 239 10.67 -10.76 3.11
C TYR A 239 11.32 -11.31 1.83
N GLY A 240 12.47 -10.76 1.44
CA GLY A 240 13.37 -11.35 0.44
C GLY A 240 14.72 -10.63 0.38
N PRO A 241 15.80 -11.29 -0.08
CA PRO A 241 17.13 -10.67 -0.19
C PRO A 241 17.19 -9.37 -1.02
N ASP A 242 16.46 -9.33 -2.14
CA ASP A 242 16.35 -8.16 -3.01
C ASP A 242 15.37 -7.11 -2.45
N GLY A 243 14.65 -7.47 -1.39
CA GLY A 243 13.69 -6.63 -0.70
C GLY A 243 12.28 -6.65 -1.30
N SER A 244 11.48 -5.70 -0.82
CA SER A 244 10.10 -5.41 -1.21
C SER A 244 9.70 -4.08 -0.57
N CYS A 245 8.59 -3.52 -1.05
CA CYS A 245 7.99 -2.30 -0.54
C CYS A 245 6.75 -2.62 0.28
N SER A 246 6.39 -1.73 1.20
CA SER A 246 5.05 -1.73 1.78
C SER A 246 4.02 -1.28 0.75
N VAL A 247 4.31 -0.17 0.06
CA VAL A 247 3.42 0.43 -0.94
C VAL A 247 4.23 0.82 -2.17
N TYR A 248 3.82 0.33 -3.34
CA TYR A 248 4.47 0.60 -4.61
C TYR A 248 3.44 0.97 -5.70
N GLY A 249 3.67 2.05 -6.44
CA GLY A 249 2.75 2.41 -7.52
C GLY A 249 2.67 3.88 -7.89
N GLU A 250 1.62 4.23 -8.63
CA GLU A 250 1.33 5.59 -9.09
C GLU A 250 -0.05 6.08 -8.63
N ASP A 251 -0.21 7.40 -8.52
CA ASP A 251 -1.43 8.06 -8.03
C ASP A 251 -1.87 7.51 -6.66
N ILE A 252 -0.96 7.58 -5.69
CA ILE A 252 -1.13 7.02 -4.35
C ILE A 252 -1.44 8.12 -3.35
N HIS A 253 -2.53 7.95 -2.62
CA HIS A 253 -2.97 8.79 -1.51
C HIS A 253 -3.00 7.98 -0.21
N ILE A 254 -2.09 8.30 0.72
CA ILE A 254 -1.96 7.60 2.00
C ILE A 254 -2.35 8.53 3.15
N ASN A 255 -3.32 8.09 3.96
CA ASN A 255 -3.63 8.63 5.28
C ASN A 255 -3.13 7.63 6.32
N ASN A 256 -1.96 7.88 6.92
CA ASN A 256 -1.32 6.91 7.79
C ASN A 256 -1.51 7.25 9.28
N HIS A 257 -2.23 6.40 10.01
CA HIS A 257 -2.31 6.38 11.47
C HIS A 257 -1.60 5.16 12.09
N GLY A 258 -1.17 4.21 11.26
CA GLY A 258 -0.54 2.96 11.67
C GLY A 258 0.93 2.84 11.26
N ASN A 259 1.37 1.60 11.10
CA ASN A 259 2.73 1.25 10.71
C ASN A 259 2.81 0.90 9.21
N ILE A 260 3.71 1.55 8.49
CA ILE A 260 4.14 1.19 7.14
C ILE A 260 5.64 0.82 7.22
N SER A 261 5.97 -0.43 6.95
CA SER A 261 7.35 -0.93 7.07
C SER A 261 7.80 -1.69 5.83
N GLY A 262 8.91 -1.27 5.23
CA GLY A 262 9.60 -2.10 4.24
C GLY A 262 10.01 -3.43 4.88
N SER A 263 10.43 -4.42 4.08
CA SER A 263 11.04 -5.60 4.67
C SER A 263 12.33 -5.22 5.41
N TYR A 264 12.50 -5.70 6.64
CA TYR A 264 13.75 -5.54 7.37
C TYR A 264 14.82 -6.46 6.76
N ASN A 265 15.94 -5.87 6.35
CA ASN A 265 17.09 -6.58 5.83
C ASN A 265 18.13 -6.75 6.94
N SER A 266 18.17 -7.94 7.54
CA SER A 266 19.09 -8.25 8.64
C SER A 266 20.57 -8.20 8.25
N GLN A 267 20.92 -8.29 6.96
CA GLN A 267 22.31 -8.17 6.51
C GLN A 267 22.77 -6.71 6.48
N LYS A 268 21.85 -5.79 6.22
CA LYS A 268 22.10 -4.34 6.18
C LYS A 268 21.76 -3.63 7.49
N ASP A 269 21.16 -4.35 8.44
CA ASP A 269 20.58 -3.82 9.69
C ASP A 269 19.70 -2.59 9.42
N ALA A 270 18.90 -2.67 8.35
CA ALA A 270 18.09 -1.56 7.85
C ALA A 270 16.81 -2.07 7.20
N TYR A 271 15.78 -1.24 7.20
CA TYR A 271 14.59 -1.47 6.40
C TYR A 271 14.86 -1.16 4.94
N ASN A 272 14.32 -1.98 4.03
CA ASN A 272 14.24 -1.61 2.62
C ASN A 272 13.31 -0.40 2.45
N THR A 273 13.33 0.21 1.27
CA THR A 273 12.40 1.29 0.90
C THR A 273 10.97 0.88 1.23
N SER A 274 10.29 1.70 2.04
CA SER A 274 8.94 1.40 2.52
C SER A 274 7.89 1.79 1.49
N ILE A 275 8.05 2.96 0.89
CA ILE A 275 7.10 3.54 -0.06
C ILE A 275 7.83 3.97 -1.32
N ILE A 276 7.35 3.51 -2.47
CA ILE A 276 7.83 3.95 -3.78
C ILE A 276 6.67 4.51 -4.60
N PHE A 277 6.78 5.78 -4.94
CA PHE A 277 5.93 6.44 -5.91
C PHE A 277 6.60 6.37 -7.29
N SER A 278 6.06 5.55 -8.20
CA SER A 278 6.64 5.31 -9.53
C SER A 278 6.34 6.45 -10.51
N ALA A 279 5.19 7.12 -10.35
CA ALA A 279 4.73 8.25 -11.15
C ALA A 279 3.50 8.92 -10.50
N GLY A 280 2.93 9.90 -11.18
CA GLY A 280 1.61 10.46 -10.91
C GLY A 280 1.59 11.55 -9.83
N TYR A 281 0.39 11.81 -9.31
CA TYR A 281 0.17 12.79 -8.24
C TYR A 281 -0.10 12.07 -6.93
N ASN A 282 0.84 12.18 -6.00
CA ASN A 282 0.85 11.40 -4.77
C ASN A 282 0.68 12.29 -3.54
N SER A 283 0.12 11.73 -2.48
CA SER A 283 0.04 12.40 -1.19
C SER A 283 0.26 11.45 -0.02
N LEU A 284 0.97 11.94 1.00
CA LEU A 284 1.21 11.26 2.26
C LEU A 284 0.86 12.19 3.42
N ASP A 285 -0.23 11.87 4.10
CA ASP A 285 -0.65 12.54 5.32
C ASP A 285 -0.19 11.73 6.53
N ILE A 286 0.61 12.37 7.39
CA ILE A 286 1.26 11.80 8.56
C ILE A 286 0.63 12.41 9.82
N TYR A 287 0.24 11.54 10.73
CA TYR A 287 -0.38 11.83 12.01
C TYR A 287 0.56 11.42 13.17
N SER A 288 0.14 11.70 14.40
CA SER A 288 0.98 11.50 15.58
C SER A 288 1.28 10.03 15.90
N ASP A 289 0.43 9.13 15.42
CA ASP A 289 0.49 7.68 15.58
C ASP A 289 1.14 6.96 14.39
N SER A 290 1.45 7.69 13.31
CA SER A 290 2.16 7.13 12.16
C SER A 290 3.52 6.58 12.53
N VAL A 291 3.83 5.39 12.01
CA VAL A 291 5.19 4.86 11.96
C VAL A 291 5.51 4.52 10.51
N ILE A 292 6.65 5.01 10.02
CA ILE A 292 7.19 4.64 8.72
C ILE A 292 8.62 4.13 8.93
N ASN A 293 8.88 2.87 8.58
CA ASN A 293 10.19 2.25 8.69
C ASN A 293 10.74 1.88 7.31
N GLY A 294 11.80 2.57 6.91
CA GLY A 294 12.38 2.49 5.56
C GLY A 294 12.16 3.77 4.75
N ASP A 295 12.99 3.95 3.73
CA ASP A 295 13.01 5.17 2.91
C ASP A 295 11.70 5.40 2.15
N ILE A 296 11.41 6.67 1.88
CA ILE A 296 10.37 7.10 0.93
C ILE A 296 11.06 7.50 -0.37
N LYS A 297 10.61 6.97 -1.50
CA LYS A 297 11.24 7.22 -2.80
C LYS A 297 10.23 7.66 -3.85
N LEU A 298 10.56 8.72 -4.57
CA LEU A 298 9.99 9.01 -5.88
C LEU A 298 10.95 8.45 -6.93
N ALA A 299 10.45 7.57 -7.80
CA ALA A 299 11.24 7.03 -8.90
C ALA A 299 11.55 8.12 -9.95
N SER A 300 12.72 8.04 -10.56
CA SER A 300 13.08 8.90 -11.68
C SER A 300 12.11 8.70 -12.84
N ILE A 301 11.71 9.81 -13.47
CA ILE A 301 10.76 9.80 -14.58
C ILE A 301 11.44 10.25 -15.89
N PRO A 302 10.94 9.80 -17.05
CA PRO A 302 11.38 10.33 -18.33
C PRO A 302 11.01 11.82 -18.46
N VAL A 303 11.67 12.50 -19.41
CA VAL A 303 11.35 13.89 -19.78
C VAL A 303 9.86 14.01 -20.13
N ASN A 304 9.16 14.95 -19.49
CA ASN A 304 7.69 15.18 -19.54
C ASN A 304 6.82 14.17 -18.76
N GLY A 305 7.40 13.29 -17.96
CA GLY A 305 6.65 12.54 -16.95
C GLY A 305 6.20 13.45 -15.80
N THR A 306 5.27 12.96 -14.98
CA THR A 306 4.91 13.59 -13.71
C THR A 306 5.14 12.59 -12.58
N ASN A 307 5.82 13.03 -11.53
CA ASN A 307 5.91 12.34 -10.25
C ASN A 307 6.01 13.39 -9.16
N GLU A 308 4.87 13.72 -8.57
CA GLU A 308 4.75 14.73 -7.53
C GLU A 308 4.31 14.06 -6.23
N LEU A 309 4.89 14.49 -5.11
CA LEU A 309 4.49 14.04 -3.78
C LEU A 309 4.25 15.24 -2.87
N ILE A 310 3.07 15.29 -2.26
CA ILE A 310 2.78 16.20 -1.15
C ILE A 310 2.90 15.41 0.16
N ILE A 311 3.82 15.80 1.04
CA ILE A 311 3.90 15.25 2.41
C ILE A 311 3.35 16.30 3.37
N LYS A 312 2.33 15.91 4.15
CA LYS A 312 1.74 16.74 5.18
C LYS A 312 1.93 16.11 6.54
N ASN A 313 2.55 16.83 7.46
CA ASN A 313 2.51 16.47 8.87
C ASN A 313 1.37 17.24 9.57
N ILE A 314 0.32 16.51 9.95
CA ILE A 314 -0.97 17.09 10.39
C ILE A 314 -0.96 17.51 11.86
N ASN A 315 -0.51 16.65 12.79
CA ASN A 315 -0.80 16.84 14.22
C ASN A 315 0.43 17.07 15.12
N ASN A 316 1.62 16.52 14.85
CA ASN A 316 2.88 16.77 15.59
C ASN A 316 4.08 16.12 14.88
N ALA A 317 5.32 16.53 15.18
CA ALA A 317 6.54 15.95 14.59
C ALA A 317 6.63 14.42 14.81
N THR A 318 6.28 13.64 13.80
CA THR A 318 6.48 12.19 13.77
C THR A 318 7.75 11.90 12.98
N ALA A 319 8.66 11.12 13.57
CA ALA A 319 9.88 10.73 12.89
C ALA A 319 9.61 9.60 11.90
N ILE A 320 10.10 9.78 10.67
CA ILE A 320 10.19 8.72 9.67
C ILE A 320 11.52 8.01 9.93
N ASN A 321 11.47 6.70 10.20
CA ASN A 321 12.66 5.87 10.40
C ASN A 321 13.25 5.46 9.05
N GLY A 322 13.65 6.46 8.27
CA GLY A 322 14.12 6.33 6.90
C GLY A 322 14.44 7.71 6.33
N GLY A 323 14.94 7.71 5.10
CA GLY A 323 15.27 8.89 4.30
C GLY A 323 14.19 9.27 3.28
N LEU A 324 14.51 10.29 2.49
CA LEU A 324 13.72 10.71 1.33
C LEU A 324 14.61 10.74 0.08
N MET A 325 14.21 10.03 -0.95
CA MET A 325 14.90 9.99 -2.24
C MET A 325 14.00 10.58 -3.31
N ILE A 326 14.40 11.72 -3.89
CA ILE A 326 13.68 12.37 -4.97
C ILE A 326 14.43 12.10 -6.28
N GLY A 327 13.92 11.16 -7.08
CA GLY A 327 14.51 10.79 -8.36
C GLY A 327 14.34 11.87 -9.44
N ASN A 328 15.14 11.79 -10.51
CA ASN A 328 15.17 12.80 -11.58
C ASN A 328 13.78 13.18 -12.10
N GLY A 329 13.58 14.48 -12.32
CA GLY A 329 12.32 15.05 -12.82
C GLY A 329 11.15 15.02 -11.83
N SER A 330 11.33 14.49 -10.63
CA SER A 330 10.27 14.39 -9.62
C SER A 330 10.25 15.62 -8.70
N SER A 331 9.10 15.91 -8.10
CA SER A 331 8.94 17.06 -7.22
C SER A 331 8.28 16.70 -5.90
N VAL A 332 8.83 17.20 -4.78
CA VAL A 332 8.24 17.03 -3.45
C VAL A 332 7.80 18.38 -2.90
N TYR A 333 6.63 18.41 -2.28
CA TYR A 333 6.09 19.54 -1.54
C TYR A 333 5.93 19.16 -0.08
N LEU A 334 6.64 19.85 0.81
CA LEU A 334 6.58 19.63 2.24
C LEU A 334 5.79 20.76 2.88
N SER A 335 4.77 20.42 3.66
CA SER A 335 3.87 21.42 4.25
C SER A 335 3.43 21.06 5.67
N SER A 336 2.90 22.08 6.36
CA SER A 336 2.35 21.99 7.72
C SER A 336 3.43 21.97 8.81
N LYS A 337 3.52 20.92 9.63
CA LYS A 337 4.47 20.87 10.76
C LYS A 337 5.83 20.28 10.36
N ASN A 338 6.80 20.42 11.26
CA ASN A 338 8.15 19.87 11.09
C ASN A 338 8.15 18.39 10.73
N ILE A 339 9.03 17.99 9.82
CA ILE A 339 9.20 16.58 9.40
C ILE A 339 10.63 16.16 9.70
N ILE A 340 10.76 15.01 10.37
CA ILE A 340 12.05 14.45 10.77
C ILE A 340 12.25 13.14 10.02
N PHE A 341 13.28 13.08 9.18
CA PHE A 341 13.78 11.86 8.58
C PHE A 341 15.00 11.39 9.38
N ASN A 342 14.96 10.18 9.93
CA ASN A 342 16.12 9.60 10.63
C ASN A 342 17.13 8.96 9.64
N GLY A 343 16.92 9.17 8.34
CA GLY A 343 17.82 8.79 7.25
C GLY A 343 18.32 10.01 6.48
N ASN A 344 18.83 9.77 5.27
CA ASN A 344 19.37 10.81 4.40
C ASN A 344 18.28 11.38 3.48
N ILE A 345 18.43 12.63 3.06
CA ILE A 345 17.67 13.21 1.96
C ILE A 345 18.58 13.35 0.75
N SER A 346 18.15 12.84 -0.40
CA SER A 346 18.84 13.01 -1.68
C SER A 346 17.89 13.55 -2.73
N ILE A 347 18.29 14.65 -3.38
CA ILE A 347 17.58 15.27 -4.50
C ILE A 347 18.43 15.10 -5.75
N ASP A 348 17.93 14.32 -6.70
CA ASP A 348 18.63 14.03 -7.95
C ASP A 348 18.54 15.20 -8.95
N GLU A 349 19.26 15.07 -10.07
CA GLU A 349 19.26 16.04 -11.17
C GLU A 349 17.85 16.27 -11.71
N ASP A 350 17.50 17.51 -12.05
CA ASP A 350 16.18 17.95 -12.50
C ASP A 350 15.03 17.69 -11.50
N ALA A 351 15.33 17.22 -10.28
CA ALA A 351 14.33 17.04 -9.24
C ALA A 351 14.17 18.32 -8.40
N SER A 352 13.01 18.47 -7.76
CA SER A 352 12.74 19.64 -6.92
C SER A 352 12.20 19.30 -5.53
N MET A 353 12.58 20.11 -4.55
CA MET A 353 11.95 20.17 -3.25
C MET A 353 11.38 21.58 -3.02
N ASN A 354 10.13 21.63 -2.58
CA ASN A 354 9.38 22.85 -2.37
C ASN A 354 9.08 23.01 -0.89
N LEU A 355 9.54 24.12 -0.31
CA LEU A 355 9.45 24.46 1.11
C LEU A 355 8.73 25.79 1.30
N SER A 356 8.11 25.98 2.46
CA SER A 356 7.54 27.27 2.86
C SER A 356 8.10 27.69 4.21
N ALA A 357 8.77 28.85 4.23
CA ALA A 357 9.40 29.43 5.40
C ALA A 357 8.36 29.80 6.46
N GLY A 358 8.68 29.52 7.72
CA GLY A 358 7.78 29.79 8.85
C GLY A 358 6.67 28.76 9.06
N ASN A 359 6.58 27.71 8.23
CA ASN A 359 5.60 26.63 8.38
C ASN A 359 6.23 25.36 8.97
N ALA A 360 7.01 24.64 8.17
CA ALA A 360 7.69 23.40 8.55
C ALA A 360 9.20 23.54 8.37
N ASN A 361 9.97 22.97 9.31
CA ASN A 361 11.37 22.61 9.05
C ASN A 361 11.50 21.13 8.69
N VAL A 362 12.55 20.81 7.96
CA VAL A 362 12.90 19.43 7.61
C VAL A 362 14.23 19.10 8.27
N HIS A 363 14.28 17.94 8.90
CA HIS A 363 15.49 17.41 9.51
C HIS A 363 15.86 16.07 8.89
N ALA A 364 17.17 15.82 8.71
CA ALA A 364 17.72 14.58 8.19
C ALA A 364 19.14 14.32 8.72
N ASN A 365 19.70 13.14 8.48
CA ASN A 365 21.11 12.85 8.83
C ASN A 365 22.07 13.64 7.94
N THR A 366 21.90 13.48 6.62
CA THR A 366 22.55 14.29 5.57
C THR A 366 21.48 14.80 4.61
N ILE A 367 21.76 15.93 3.96
CA ILE A 367 20.94 16.42 2.85
C ILE A 367 21.86 16.67 1.66
N THR A 368 21.58 16.05 0.52
CA THR A 368 22.38 16.19 -0.70
C THR A 368 21.53 16.65 -1.86
N LEU A 369 21.95 17.74 -2.50
CA LEU A 369 21.38 18.31 -3.71
C LEU A 369 22.41 18.15 -4.84
N LYS A 370 22.07 17.34 -5.85
CA LYS A 370 22.93 17.16 -7.04
C LYS A 370 22.91 18.40 -7.94
N SER A 371 23.80 18.43 -8.94
CA SER A 371 23.74 19.44 -10.00
C SER A 371 22.35 19.45 -10.64
N ASP A 372 21.88 20.64 -11.05
CA ASP A 372 20.57 20.80 -11.70
C ASP A 372 19.35 20.36 -10.86
N SER A 373 19.54 20.13 -9.55
CA SER A 373 18.43 19.96 -8.60
C SER A 373 17.98 21.31 -8.05
N TRP A 374 16.69 21.43 -7.74
CA TRP A 374 16.05 22.70 -7.38
C TRP A 374 15.52 22.70 -5.96
N LEU A 375 15.81 23.77 -5.23
CA LEU A 375 15.20 24.05 -3.94
C LEU A 375 14.36 25.31 -4.04
N ASN A 376 13.05 25.14 -4.09
CA ASN A 376 12.09 26.23 -4.23
C ASN A 376 11.55 26.59 -2.84
N ILE A 377 11.65 27.86 -2.49
CA ILE A 377 11.38 28.33 -1.13
C ILE A 377 10.39 29.49 -1.18
N ASP A 378 9.19 29.25 -0.69
CA ASP A 378 8.24 30.32 -0.41
C ASP A 378 8.64 31.03 0.89
N THR A 379 9.01 32.30 0.78
CA THR A 379 9.46 33.17 1.88
C THR A 379 8.42 34.21 2.28
N SER A 380 7.17 34.03 1.88
CA SER A 380 6.06 34.96 2.06
C SER A 380 5.51 35.01 3.50
N ILE A 381 6.39 35.25 4.48
CA ILE A 381 6.06 35.29 5.90
C ILE A 381 5.43 36.65 6.23
N LYS A 382 4.13 36.64 6.56
CA LYS A 382 3.36 37.84 6.92
C LYS A 382 3.60 38.38 8.33
N ASN A 383 4.26 37.61 9.19
CA ASN A 383 4.57 38.04 10.55
C ASN A 383 5.94 37.47 10.93
N TRP A 384 6.96 38.32 10.82
CA TRP A 384 8.33 37.91 11.07
C TRP A 384 8.65 38.03 12.57
N THR A 385 8.61 36.93 13.31
CA THR A 385 8.75 36.93 14.79
C THR A 385 10.06 36.31 15.31
N GLN A 386 10.94 35.84 14.42
CA GLN A 386 12.21 35.18 14.77
C GLN A 386 13.36 35.86 14.02
N ASP A 387 14.59 35.81 14.52
CA ASP A 387 15.72 36.40 13.77
C ASP A 387 15.95 35.71 12.42
N TYR A 388 15.69 34.40 12.38
CA TYR A 388 15.70 33.57 11.19
C TYR A 388 14.73 32.40 11.36
N TYR A 389 14.33 31.79 10.24
CA TYR A 389 13.58 30.54 10.19
C TYR A 389 14.45 29.43 9.61
N THR A 390 14.58 28.31 10.31
CA THR A 390 15.25 27.11 9.77
C THR A 390 14.30 26.40 8.80
N LEU A 391 14.80 26.15 7.59
CA LEU A 391 14.09 25.41 6.55
C LEU A 391 14.53 23.95 6.52
N LEU A 392 15.86 23.77 6.44
CA LEU A 392 16.51 22.46 6.44
C LEU A 392 17.51 22.42 7.59
N SER A 393 17.66 21.25 8.20
CA SER A 393 18.69 20.96 9.17
C SER A 393 19.21 19.55 8.98
N SER A 394 20.50 19.36 9.26
CA SER A 394 21.15 18.06 9.16
C SER A 394 22.07 17.80 10.34
N ASP A 395 22.22 16.53 10.71
CA ASP A 395 23.20 16.13 11.74
C ASP A 395 24.65 16.25 11.26
N THR A 396 24.90 15.95 9.99
CA THR A 396 26.27 15.81 9.46
C THR A 396 26.62 16.81 8.35
N GLY A 397 25.63 17.41 7.71
CA GLY A 397 25.83 18.48 6.72
C GLY A 397 24.80 18.50 5.60
N ILE A 398 24.73 19.65 4.95
CA ILE A 398 23.94 19.93 3.73
C ILE A 398 24.94 20.20 2.61
N SER A 399 24.92 19.36 1.59
CA SER A 399 25.76 19.50 0.39
C SER A 399 24.91 19.97 -0.78
N ILE A 400 25.27 21.12 -1.37
CA ILE A 400 24.58 21.73 -2.50
C ILE A 400 25.60 21.90 -3.63
N ALA A 401 25.42 21.17 -4.73
CA ALA A 401 26.34 21.22 -5.86
C ALA A 401 26.37 22.60 -6.54
N ASP A 402 25.21 23.28 -6.61
CA ASP A 402 25.09 24.64 -7.14
C ASP A 402 24.06 25.46 -6.33
N ASN A 403 24.52 26.51 -5.65
CA ASN A 403 23.67 27.41 -4.88
C ASN A 403 22.74 28.27 -5.75
N SER A 404 22.98 28.35 -7.07
CA SER A 404 22.14 29.11 -7.99
C SER A 404 20.73 28.52 -8.14
N HIS A 405 20.54 27.25 -7.78
CA HIS A 405 19.26 26.54 -7.82
C HIS A 405 18.48 26.57 -6.50
N ILE A 406 18.91 27.43 -5.55
CA ILE A 406 18.09 27.83 -4.41
C ILE A 406 17.24 29.02 -4.84
N VAL A 407 16.00 28.75 -5.22
CA VAL A 407 15.07 29.75 -5.75
C VAL A 407 14.14 30.21 -4.63
N GLN A 408 14.11 31.52 -4.41
CA GLN A 408 13.22 32.14 -3.43
C GLN A 408 12.07 32.84 -4.12
N TYR A 409 10.87 32.61 -3.60
CA TYR A 409 9.65 33.29 -4.00
C TYR A 409 9.08 34.06 -2.81
N ASN A 410 8.56 35.26 -3.06
CA ASN A 410 7.94 36.09 -2.03
C ASN A 410 6.77 36.88 -2.64
N VAL A 411 5.52 36.45 -2.37
CA VAL A 411 4.32 37.14 -2.86
C VAL A 411 4.13 38.53 -2.24
N LEU A 412 4.84 38.82 -1.14
CA LEU A 412 4.75 40.10 -0.45
C LEU A 412 5.70 41.14 -1.05
N LEU A 413 6.64 40.73 -1.91
CA LEU A 413 7.64 41.60 -2.52
C LEU A 413 7.09 42.19 -3.83
N THR A 414 7.22 43.51 -4.01
CA THR A 414 6.87 44.17 -5.26
C THR A 414 7.64 43.55 -6.44
N GLU A 415 6.96 43.27 -7.55
CA GLU A 415 7.58 42.67 -8.74
C GLU A 415 8.85 43.44 -9.19
N GLY A 416 9.95 42.71 -9.37
CA GLY A 416 11.25 43.26 -9.79
C GLY A 416 12.03 44.00 -8.70
N ALA A 417 11.50 44.11 -7.47
CA ALA A 417 12.23 44.70 -6.36
C ALA A 417 13.32 43.77 -5.81
N GLU A 418 14.31 44.35 -5.16
CA GLU A 418 15.32 43.59 -4.44
C GLU A 418 14.72 42.96 -3.17
N SER A 419 14.91 41.65 -2.99
CA SER A 419 14.35 40.93 -1.84
C SER A 419 14.93 41.42 -0.52
N TYR A 420 14.05 41.61 0.46
CA TYR A 420 14.40 41.87 1.87
C TYR A 420 14.65 40.59 2.68
N VAL A 421 14.40 39.42 2.09
CA VAL A 421 14.70 38.10 2.67
C VAL A 421 15.94 37.53 2.00
N TYR A 422 16.78 36.87 2.79
CA TYR A 422 17.94 36.13 2.30
C TYR A 422 17.94 34.73 2.88
N THR A 423 18.16 33.75 2.00
CA THR A 423 18.27 32.34 2.37
C THR A 423 19.66 31.83 2.06
N SER A 424 20.31 31.20 3.04
CA SER A 424 21.64 30.62 2.88
C SER A 424 21.90 29.49 3.86
N LEU A 425 22.97 28.75 3.61
CA LEU A 425 23.58 27.89 4.61
C LEU A 425 24.15 28.75 5.75
N ASN A 426 24.15 28.18 6.97
CA ASN A 426 24.89 28.72 8.10
C ASN A 426 26.38 28.39 7.99
N ASP A 427 27.21 28.88 8.92
CA ASP A 427 28.67 28.70 8.86
C ASP A 427 29.13 27.24 9.01
N ASP A 428 28.30 26.39 9.62
CA ASP A 428 28.60 24.96 9.83
C ASP A 428 28.04 24.09 8.68
N ASP A 429 27.45 24.69 7.64
CA ASP A 429 26.79 24.02 6.52
C ASP A 429 25.78 22.93 6.93
N ASN A 430 25.18 23.05 8.12
CA ASN A 430 24.26 22.06 8.67
C ASN A 430 22.81 22.56 8.79
N LYS A 431 22.58 23.83 8.45
CA LYS A 431 21.25 24.45 8.43
C LYS A 431 21.11 25.37 7.23
N LEU A 432 20.01 25.23 6.51
CA LEU A 432 19.55 26.26 5.57
C LEU A 432 18.53 27.14 6.28
N ILE A 433 18.79 28.44 6.32
CA ILE A 433 17.96 29.41 7.05
C ILE A 433 17.51 30.55 6.15
N SER A 434 16.29 31.04 6.37
CA SER A 434 15.81 32.31 5.81
C SER A 434 15.81 33.38 6.90
N MET A 435 16.43 34.53 6.62
CA MET A 435 16.53 35.65 7.54
C MET A 435 16.15 36.97 6.86
N LEU A 436 15.76 37.98 7.64
CA LEU A 436 15.70 39.35 7.12
C LEU A 436 17.11 39.83 6.79
N ARG A 437 17.30 40.38 5.59
CA ARG A 437 18.58 40.97 5.19
C ARG A 437 18.99 42.13 6.08
N TRP A 438 18.05 42.81 6.72
CA TRP A 438 18.35 43.82 7.73
C TRP A 438 19.32 43.30 8.80
N ASN A 439 19.17 42.04 9.21
CA ASN A 439 19.96 41.41 10.25
C ASN A 439 21.24 40.73 9.72
N ASN A 440 21.50 40.77 8.41
CA ASN A 440 22.64 40.10 7.82
C ASN A 440 23.95 40.88 8.06
N THR A 441 24.84 40.30 8.86
CA THR A 441 26.14 40.88 9.21
C THR A 441 27.28 40.48 8.26
N LYS A 442 27.02 39.61 7.28
CA LYS A 442 28.01 39.06 6.34
C LYS A 442 28.13 39.87 5.04
N GLY A 443 27.82 41.16 5.08
CA GLY A 443 27.93 42.06 3.93
C GLY A 443 26.78 42.00 2.93
N MET A 444 25.73 41.24 3.21
CA MET A 444 24.50 41.20 2.39
C MET A 444 23.34 42.00 3.02
N GLY A 445 23.67 42.86 3.98
CA GLY A 445 22.74 43.75 4.68
C GLY A 445 21.91 44.59 3.73
N TYR A 446 20.58 44.60 3.91
CA TYR A 446 19.67 45.39 3.08
C TYR A 446 18.51 45.92 3.92
N GLY A 447 18.26 47.23 3.82
CA GLY A 447 17.36 47.97 4.71
C GLY A 447 16.02 48.36 4.12
N THR A 448 15.76 48.05 2.85
CA THR A 448 14.52 48.45 2.17
C THR A 448 13.53 47.30 2.16
N PHE A 449 12.28 47.59 2.52
CA PHE A 449 11.16 46.65 2.45
C PHE A 449 10.18 47.16 1.40
N ASN A 450 10.32 46.69 0.16
CA ASN A 450 9.43 47.07 -0.94
C ASN A 450 8.27 46.08 -1.03
N ILE A 451 7.19 46.42 -0.34
CA ILE A 451 6.03 45.53 -0.16
C ILE A 451 5.02 45.77 -1.29
N GLU A 452 4.57 44.68 -1.91
CA GLU A 452 3.59 44.70 -2.99
C GLU A 452 2.30 45.41 -2.52
N LYS A 453 1.61 46.06 -3.45
CA LYS A 453 0.38 46.77 -3.14
C LYS A 453 -0.62 45.81 -2.47
N ASP A 454 -1.23 46.27 -1.39
CA ASP A 454 -2.22 45.53 -0.59
C ASP A 454 -1.66 44.30 0.17
N ALA A 455 -0.35 44.03 0.09
CA ALA A 455 0.32 43.05 0.95
C ALA A 455 0.59 43.63 2.36
N THR A 456 0.79 42.75 3.34
CA THR A 456 1.09 43.10 4.73
C THR A 456 2.21 42.19 5.25
N LEU A 457 3.22 42.81 5.85
CA LEU A 457 4.38 42.19 6.49
C LEU A 457 4.41 42.54 7.99
#